data_AF-A0A9D4GSZ5-F1
#
_entry.id   AF-A0A9D4GSZ5-F1
#
_cell.length_a   1.000
_cell.length_b   1.000
_cell.length_c   1.000
_cell.angle_alpha   90.00
_cell.angle_beta   90.00
_cell.angle_gamma   90.00
#
_symmetry.space_group_name_H-M   'P 1'
#
loop_
_entity.id
_entity.type
_entity.pdbx_description
1 polymer ?
#
loop_
_entity_poly.entity_id
_entity_poly.type
_entity_poly.pdbx_seq_one_letter_code
_entity_poly.pdbx_strand_id
1 'polypeptide(L)'
;MTTIYVTYSGIVVPCDITNATTCYDVIRLFRSNRRTRFYAMFETTSEKQKLLPMESSVNMVMTSWGIGSHLLFDRWTRTHSD
;
A
#
# COMPACT_ATOMS: atom_id res chain seq x y z
N MET A 1 -2.61 -14.56 11.53
CA MET A 1 -1.51 -13.75 10.99
C MET A 1 -1.37 -14.16 9.53
N THR A 2 -1.36 -13.20 8.62
CA THR A 2 -1.40 -13.45 7.16
C THR A 2 -0.26 -12.68 6.53
N THR A 3 0.57 -13.33 5.71
CA THR A 3 1.64 -12.64 4.97
C THR A 3 1.09 -12.11 3.66
N ILE A 4 1.35 -10.83 3.37
CA ILE A 4 0.99 -10.15 2.13
C ILE A 4 2.25 -9.64 1.45
N TYR A 5 2.17 -9.36 0.15
CA TYR A 5 3.28 -8.81 -0.62
C TYR A 5 2.95 -7.40 -1.06
N VAL A 6 3.77 -6.44 -0.65
CA VAL A 6 3.60 -5.01 -0.95
C VAL A 6 4.72 -4.59 -1.88
N THR A 7 4.38 -4.02 -3.03
CA THR A 7 5.37 -3.46 -3.96
C THR A 7 5.75 -2.06 -3.52
N TYR A 8 7.04 -1.80 -3.34
CA TYR A 8 7.62 -0.51 -2.98
C TYR A 8 8.83 -0.22 -3.87
N SER A 9 8.78 0.87 -4.65
CA SER A 9 9.90 1.28 -5.53
C SER A 9 10.42 0.14 -6.42
N GLY A 10 9.51 -0.69 -6.95
CA GLY A 10 9.82 -1.84 -7.80
C GLY A 10 10.28 -3.11 -7.05
N ILE A 11 10.39 -3.06 -5.72
CA ILE A 11 10.76 -4.19 -4.87
C ILE A 11 9.50 -4.75 -4.22
N VAL A 12 9.33 -6.07 -4.26
CA VAL A 12 8.25 -6.77 -3.56
C VAL A 12 8.73 -7.12 -2.15
N VAL A 13 8.02 -6.64 -1.13
CA VAL A 13 8.37 -6.85 0.28
C VAL A 13 7.25 -7.63 0.98
N PRO A 14 7.57 -8.76 1.64
CA PRO A 14 6.60 -9.48 2.44
C PRO A 14 6.31 -8.72 3.75
N CYS A 15 5.04 -8.60 4.10
CA CYS A 15 4.57 -7.98 5.34
C CYS A 15 3.59 -8.91 6.04
N ASP A 16 3.83 -9.20 7.31
CA ASP A 16 2.87 -9.93 8.12
C ASP A 16 1.82 -8.99 8.70
N ILE A 17 0.55 -9.32 8.46
CA ILE A 17 -0.59 -8.52 8.91
C ILE A 17 -1.54 -9.33 9.80
N THR A 18 -2.35 -8.59 10.54
CA THR A 18 -3.48 -9.09 11.31
C THR A 18 -4.77 -8.41 10.81
N ASN A 19 -5.93 -8.86 11.30
CA ASN A 19 -7.21 -8.21 10.96
C ASN A 19 -7.28 -6.74 11.37
N ALA A 20 -6.52 -6.36 12.41
CA ALA A 20 -6.44 -4.99 12.90
C ALA A 20 -5.44 -4.11 12.13
N THR A 21 -4.61 -4.70 11.25
CA THR A 21 -3.58 -3.96 10.53
C THR A 21 -4.21 -3.06 9.47
N THR A 22 -3.98 -1.76 9.59
CA THR A 22 -4.48 -0.75 8.66
C THR A 22 -3.48 -0.45 7.54
N CYS A 23 -3.94 0.20 6.47
CA CYS A 23 -3.06 0.68 5.39
C CYS A 23 -1.96 1.61 5.94
N TYR A 24 -2.27 2.42 6.96
CA TYR A 24 -1.31 3.27 7.65
C TYR A 24 -0.21 2.49 8.36
N ASP A 25 -0.55 1.39 9.02
CA ASP A 25 0.44 0.56 9.72
C ASP A 25 1.43 -0.06 8.74
N VAL A 26 0.95 -0.51 7.57
CA VAL A 26 1.81 -1.00 6.49
C VAL A 26 2.71 0.13 5.98
N ILE A 27 2.18 1.32 5.71
CA ILE A 27 2.98 2.50 5.31
C ILE A 27 4.09 2.77 6.33
N ARG A 28 3.80 2.66 7.64
CA ARG A 28 4.80 2.91 8.69
C ARG A 28 5.98 1.94 8.65
N LEU A 29 5.78 0.69 8.20
CA LEU A 29 6.88 -0.27 8.04
C LEU A 29 7.89 0.20 6.99
N PHE A 30 7.41 0.88 5.95
CA PHE A 30 8.25 1.37 4.84
C PHE A 30 8.76 2.81 5.04
N ARG A 31 8.29 3.53 6.06
CA ARG A 31 8.79 4.88 6.42
C ARG A 31 10.16 4.78 7.11
N SER A 32 11.20 4.44 6.35
CA SER A 32 12.59 4.49 6.84
C SER A 32 13.14 5.91 6.94
N ASN A 33 12.49 6.91 6.31
CA ASN A 33 12.98 8.28 6.29
C ASN A 33 11.88 9.32 6.58
N ARG A 34 12.09 10.10 7.65
CA ARG A 34 11.23 11.22 8.09
C ARG A 34 11.13 12.37 7.07
N ARG A 35 11.81 12.26 5.91
CA ARG A 35 11.90 13.32 4.90
C ARG A 35 10.84 13.24 3.79
N THR A 36 10.25 12.09 3.52
CA THR A 36 9.17 11.98 2.52
C THR A 36 7.83 12.30 3.19
N ARG A 37 7.13 13.31 2.66
CA ARG A 37 5.95 13.92 3.31
C ARG A 37 4.63 13.26 2.92
N PHE A 38 4.56 12.55 1.79
CA PHE A 38 3.31 11.98 1.29
C PHE A 38 3.52 10.55 0.82
N TYR A 39 2.76 9.64 1.42
CA TYR A 39 2.73 8.22 1.10
C TYR A 39 1.28 7.81 0.92
N ALA A 40 1.03 6.91 -0.02
CA ALA A 40 -0.29 6.37 -0.28
C ALA A 40 -0.21 4.86 -0.55
N MET A 41 -1.28 4.16 -0.17
CA MET A 41 -1.48 2.76 -0.51
C MET A 41 -2.52 2.69 -1.61
N PHE A 42 -2.25 1.85 -2.60
CA PHE A 42 -3.14 1.63 -3.72
C PHE A 42 -3.44 0.15 -3.87
N GLU A 43 -4.69 -0.14 -4.21
CA GLU A 43 -5.03 -1.35 -4.93
C GLU A 43 -4.72 -1.10 -6.41
N THR A 44 -3.98 -2.00 -7.05
CA THR A 44 -3.70 -1.90 -8.48
C THR A 44 -3.92 -3.23 -9.17
N THR A 45 -4.51 -3.17 -10.36
CA THR A 45 -4.66 -4.25 -11.33
C THR A 45 -3.93 -3.86 -12.62
N SER A 46 -3.94 -4.75 -13.62
CA SER A 46 -3.43 -4.44 -14.97
C SER A 46 -4.16 -3.26 -15.64
N GLU A 47 -5.35 -2.90 -15.18
CA GLU A 47 -6.22 -1.92 -15.84
C GLU A 47 -6.47 -0.67 -15.00
N LYS A 48 -6.35 -0.74 -13.67
CA LYS A 48 -6.76 0.32 -12.76
C LYS A 48 -5.86 0.45 -11.54
N GLN A 49 -5.79 1.66 -11.01
CA GLN A 49 -5.20 1.97 -9.71
C GLN A 49 -6.22 2.74 -8.88
N LYS A 50 -6.46 2.28 -7.66
CA LYS A 50 -7.44 2.84 -6.72
C LYS A 50 -6.75 3.18 -5.41
N LEU A 51 -6.90 4.43 -4.97
CA LEU A 51 -6.38 4.89 -3.69
C LEU A 51 -7.14 4.24 -2.53
N LEU A 52 -6.40 3.74 -1.54
CA LEU A 52 -6.96 3.14 -0.34
C LEU A 52 -6.95 4.15 0.83
N PRO A 53 -8.04 4.25 1.61
CA PRO A 53 -8.04 5.05 2.83
C PRO A 53 -7.02 4.50 3.85
N MET A 54 -6.30 5.40 4.51
CA MET A 54 -5.24 5.02 5.46
C MET A 54 -5.74 4.18 6.64
N GLU A 55 -6.97 4.41 7.09
CA GLU A 55 -7.60 3.71 8.21
C GLU A 55 -8.21 2.35 7.82
N SER A 56 -8.30 2.05 6.51
CA SER A 56 -8.90 0.79 6.07
C SER A 56 -8.04 -0.41 6.49
N SER A 57 -8.70 -1.43 7.04
CA SER A 57 -8.08 -2.73 7.33
C SER A 57 -7.59 -3.36 6.02
N VAL A 58 -6.32 -3.69 5.98
CA VAL A 58 -5.68 -4.27 4.78
C VAL A 58 -6.32 -5.62 4.44
N ASN A 59 -6.66 -6.40 5.46
CA ASN A 59 -7.31 -7.69 5.24
C ASN A 59 -8.69 -7.52 4.58
N MET A 60 -9.51 -6.58 5.07
CA MET A 60 -10.81 -6.32 4.45
C MET A 60 -10.69 -5.83 3.01
N VAL A 61 -9.73 -4.93 2.76
CA VAL A 61 -9.46 -4.43 1.42
C VAL A 61 -9.11 -5.59 0.50
N MET A 62 -8.16 -6.44 0.87
CA MET A 62 -7.73 -7.58 0.05
C MET A 62 -8.82 -8.63 -0.16
N THR A 63 -9.71 -8.85 0.80
CA THR A 63 -10.84 -9.79 0.60
C THR A 63 -11.85 -9.32 -0.45
N SER A 64 -11.86 -8.02 -0.77
CA SER A 64 -12.75 -7.45 -1.79
C SER A 64 -12.16 -7.46 -3.20
N TRP A 65 -10.93 -7.95 -3.35
CA TRP A 65 -10.18 -7.84 -4.59
C TRP A 65 -10.53 -8.91 -5.62
N GLY A 66 -10.52 -8.50 -6.89
CA GLY A 66 -10.56 -9.41 -8.03
C GLY A 66 -9.21 -10.12 -8.23
N ILE A 67 -9.21 -11.12 -9.10
CA ILE A 67 -7.99 -11.83 -9.49
C ILE A 67 -6.98 -10.82 -10.09
N GLY A 68 -5.73 -10.86 -9.62
CA GLY A 68 -4.63 -10.04 -10.14
C GLY A 68 -4.43 -8.68 -9.46
N SER A 69 -5.22 -8.32 -8.45
CA SER A 69 -4.96 -7.12 -7.64
C SER A 69 -3.72 -7.30 -6.75
N HIS A 70 -2.91 -6.25 -6.62
CA HIS A 70 -1.76 -6.19 -5.71
C HIS A 70 -1.71 -4.86 -4.94
N LEU A 71 -1.07 -4.88 -3.76
CA LEU A 71 -0.85 -3.68 -2.96
C LEU A 71 0.38 -2.95 -3.48
N LEU A 72 0.17 -1.74 -3.97
CA LEU A 72 1.25 -0.82 -4.33
C LEU A 72 1.37 0.26 -3.28
N PHE A 73 2.57 0.37 -2.73
CA PHE A 73 2.98 1.48 -1.89
C PHE A 73 3.83 2.43 -2.73
N ASP A 74 3.33 3.65 -2.95
CA ASP A 74 4.04 4.64 -3.75
C ASP A 74 4.32 5.92 -2.96
N ARG A 75 5.47 6.52 -3.27
CA ARG A 75 5.86 7.84 -2.79
C ARG A 75 5.29 8.86 -3.76
N TRP A 76 4.33 9.66 -3.30
CA TRP A 76 3.97 10.86 -4.04
C TRP A 76 5.08 11.90 -3.83
N THR A 77 6.14 11.83 -4.61
CA THR A 77 6.93 13.03 -4.90
C THR A 77 6.00 13.93 -5.69
N ARG A 78 5.65 15.12 -5.18
CA ARG A 78 5.16 16.17 -6.07
C ARG A 78 6.27 16.34 -7.10
N THR A 79 6.15 15.71 -8.26
CA THR A 79 6.62 16.36 -9.47
C THR A 79 5.79 17.62 -9.53
N HIS A 80 6.42 18.76 -9.27
CA HIS A 80 5.94 19.99 -9.86
C HIS A 80 5.79 19.70 -11.35
N SER A 81 4.55 19.63 -11.78
CA SER A 81 4.17 19.75 -13.18
C SER A 81 3.04 20.77 -13.15
N ASP A 82 3.46 22.00 -13.48
CA ASP A 82 2.73 23.21 -13.85
C ASP A 82 1.40 23.54 -13.15
#